data_AF-A0A832X8U1-F1
#
_entry.id   AF-A0A832X8U1-F1
#
_cell.length_a   1.000
_cell.length_b   1.000
_cell.length_c   1.000
_cell.angle_alpha   90.00
_cell.angle_beta   90.00
_cell.angle_gamma   90.00
#
_symmetry.space_group_name_H-M   'P 1'
#
loop_
_entity.id
_entity.type
_entity.pdbx_description
1 polymer ?
#
loop_
_entity_poly.entity_id
_entity_poly.type
_entity_poly.pdbx_seq_one_letter_code
_entity_poly.pdbx_strand_id
1 'polypeptide(L)'
;MSILTHPDAFFLQMLDKNEDLRKPALIVLAVGIISALTAVLVAQLSTGLMPEIGPLILIAAFVGALLGAFFLWFVWSGLIYGISLAFVGEGSFKRTLEFAGYGLIPQIIGSIITLGATLWYLPELSAVAVFPAQFSQGIQGVQAATNAMMQNPVMIQYLEVTSLVTLVFFLWTAFLWINGIEHAQKLSPRDAILCAGVPSVFYAIFLISQLGA
;
A
#
# COMPACT_ATOMS: atom_id res chain seq x y z
N MET A 1 -12.98 -13.25 -18.03
CA MET A 1 -11.84 -12.53 -18.65
C MET A 1 -10.87 -12.08 -17.57
N SER A 2 -9.61 -11.73 -17.91
CA SER A 2 -8.63 -11.28 -16.91
C SER A 2 -8.74 -9.77 -16.66
N ILE A 3 -8.90 -9.38 -15.39
CA ILE A 3 -8.95 -7.98 -14.95
C ILE A 3 -7.71 -7.16 -15.35
N LEU A 4 -6.55 -7.80 -15.48
CA LEU A 4 -5.29 -7.09 -15.79
C LEU A 4 -5.20 -6.61 -17.25
N THR A 5 -5.99 -7.21 -18.14
CA THR A 5 -5.94 -6.93 -19.59
C THR A 5 -7.25 -6.39 -20.12
N HIS A 6 -8.37 -6.78 -19.52
CA HIS A 6 -9.71 -6.41 -19.92
C HIS A 6 -10.53 -6.04 -18.67
N PRO A 7 -10.16 -4.95 -17.96
CA PRO A 7 -10.77 -4.58 -16.68
C PRO A 7 -12.26 -4.29 -16.81
N ASP A 8 -12.65 -3.52 -17.82
CA ASP A 8 -14.03 -3.18 -18.13
C ASP A 8 -14.92 -4.43 -18.26
N ALA A 9 -14.56 -5.33 -19.17
CA ALA A 9 -15.29 -6.57 -19.39
C ALA A 9 -15.30 -7.51 -18.16
N PHE A 10 -14.24 -7.48 -17.34
CA PHE A 10 -14.22 -8.22 -16.08
C PHE A 10 -15.25 -7.68 -15.09
N PHE A 11 -15.27 -6.36 -14.87
CA PHE A 11 -16.19 -5.73 -13.91
C PHE A 11 -17.65 -5.81 -14.36
N LEU A 12 -17.90 -5.67 -15.66
CA LEU A 12 -19.24 -5.88 -16.24
C LEU A 12 -19.76 -7.30 -15.94
N GLN A 13 -18.94 -8.34 -16.12
CA GLN A 13 -19.31 -9.73 -15.80
C GLN A 13 -19.56 -9.99 -14.30
N MET A 14 -19.07 -9.11 -13.42
CA MET A 14 -19.28 -9.24 -11.98
C MET A 14 -20.60 -8.62 -11.53
N LEU A 15 -21.24 -7.77 -12.35
CA LEU A 15 -22.57 -7.22 -12.06
C LEU A 15 -23.67 -8.30 -12.05
N ASP A 16 -23.54 -9.32 -12.91
CA ASP A 16 -24.48 -10.44 -12.98
C ASP A 16 -24.37 -11.41 -11.78
N LYS A 17 -23.36 -11.21 -10.93
CA LYS A 17 -23.11 -12.04 -9.74
C LYS A 17 -23.51 -11.29 -8.49
N ASN A 18 -23.94 -12.05 -7.48
CA ASN A 18 -24.14 -11.53 -6.15
C ASN A 18 -22.83 -10.95 -5.60
N GLU A 19 -22.94 -9.86 -4.85
CA GLU A 19 -21.82 -9.23 -4.17
C GLU A 19 -21.13 -10.21 -3.21
N ASP A 20 -19.85 -10.49 -3.45
CA ASP A 20 -19.04 -11.38 -2.62
C ASP A 20 -17.68 -10.75 -2.30
N LEU A 21 -17.40 -10.65 -1.00
CA LEU A 21 -16.16 -10.08 -0.49
C LEU A 21 -15.06 -11.10 -0.26
N ARG A 22 -15.32 -12.41 -0.42
CA ARG A 22 -14.33 -13.45 -0.13
C ARG A 22 -13.09 -13.32 -1.02
N LYS A 23 -13.26 -13.19 -2.34
CA LYS A 23 -12.13 -13.01 -3.27
C LYS A 23 -11.42 -11.67 -3.07
N PRO A 24 -12.13 -10.52 -2.99
CA PRO A 24 -11.51 -9.24 -2.62
C PRO A 24 -10.70 -9.31 -1.32
N ALA A 25 -11.26 -9.92 -0.26
CA ALA A 25 -10.58 -10.05 1.02
C ALA A 25 -9.32 -10.93 0.94
N LEU A 26 -9.32 -11.99 0.11
CA LEU A 26 -8.12 -12.80 -0.13
C LEU A 26 -7.02 -12.02 -0.86
N ILE A 27 -7.39 -11.13 -1.78
CA ILE A 27 -6.44 -10.23 -2.47
C ILE A 27 -5.80 -9.28 -1.46
N VAL A 28 -6.63 -8.63 -0.63
CA VAL A 28 -6.19 -7.72 0.44
C VAL A 28 -5.32 -8.45 1.46
N LEU A 29 -5.68 -9.69 1.83
CA LEU A 29 -4.89 -10.54 2.70
C LEU A 29 -3.51 -10.84 2.10
N ALA A 30 -3.44 -11.15 0.81
CA ALA A 30 -2.16 -11.40 0.13
C ALA A 30 -1.27 -10.15 0.17
N VAL A 31 -1.81 -8.98 -0.17
CA VAL A 31 -1.10 -7.69 -0.06
C VAL A 31 -0.62 -7.45 1.37
N GLY A 32 -1.51 -7.67 2.35
CA GLY A 32 -1.22 -7.48 3.77
C GLY A 32 -0.11 -8.40 4.30
N ILE A 33 -0.14 -9.69 3.94
CA ILE A 33 0.89 -10.65 4.36
C ILE A 33 2.26 -10.27 3.77
N ILE A 34 2.33 -9.96 2.48
CA ILE A 34 3.61 -9.61 1.83
C ILE A 34 4.15 -8.31 2.44
N SER A 35 3.28 -7.32 2.63
CA SER A 35 3.64 -6.05 3.28
C SER A 35 4.10 -6.25 4.72
N ALA A 36 3.49 -7.16 5.47
CA ALA A 36 3.88 -7.49 6.83
C ALA A 36 5.25 -8.18 6.91
N LEU A 37 5.57 -9.06 5.95
CA LEU A 37 6.91 -9.63 5.85
C LEU A 37 7.95 -8.55 5.56
N THR A 38 7.69 -7.67 4.61
CA THR A 38 8.55 -6.51 4.31
C THR A 38 8.73 -5.62 5.54
N ALA A 39 7.65 -5.29 6.24
CA ALA A 39 7.69 -4.46 7.44
C ALA A 39 8.53 -5.08 8.56
N VAL A 40 8.43 -6.39 8.77
CA VAL A 40 9.27 -7.12 9.73
C VAL A 40 10.75 -7.03 9.37
N LEU A 41 11.11 -7.22 8.10
CA LEU A 41 12.51 -7.12 7.66
C LEU A 41 13.10 -5.73 7.89
N VAL A 42 12.34 -4.68 7.59
CA VAL A 42 12.77 -3.30 7.85
C VAL A 42 12.83 -3.02 9.36
N ALA A 43 11.84 -3.48 10.13
CA ALA A 43 11.78 -3.27 11.58
C ALA A 43 12.92 -3.98 12.33
N GLN A 44 13.46 -5.08 11.81
CA GLN A 44 14.63 -5.76 12.38
C GLN A 44 15.83 -4.82 12.49
N LEU A 45 16.03 -3.91 11.54
CA LEU A 45 17.10 -2.90 11.57
C LEU A 45 17.02 -2.03 12.83
N SER A 46 15.82 -1.77 13.33
CA SER A 46 15.58 -0.95 14.52
C SER A 46 15.62 -1.75 15.83
N THR A 47 15.60 -3.08 15.82
CA THR A 47 15.62 -3.87 17.06
C THR A 47 16.94 -3.74 17.83
N GLY A 48 18.04 -3.47 17.13
CA GLY A 48 19.32 -3.15 17.76
C GLY A 48 19.31 -1.83 18.54
N LEU A 49 18.38 -0.91 18.25
CA LEU A 49 18.19 0.32 19.02
C LEU A 49 17.57 0.02 20.38
N MET A 50 16.55 -0.83 20.44
CA MET A 50 15.82 -1.12 21.68
C MET A 50 15.63 -2.63 21.87
N PRO A 51 16.70 -3.37 22.25
CA PRO A 51 16.67 -4.83 22.33
C PRO A 51 15.56 -5.37 23.24
N GLU A 52 15.33 -4.71 24.37
CA GLU A 52 14.33 -5.09 25.38
C GLU A 52 12.90 -5.16 24.83
N ILE A 53 12.57 -4.31 23.84
CA ILE A 53 11.25 -4.30 23.19
C ILE A 53 11.31 -4.79 21.74
N GLY A 54 12.43 -5.36 21.29
CA GLY A 54 12.64 -5.85 19.94
C GLY A 54 11.53 -6.78 19.45
N PRO A 55 11.13 -7.82 20.21
CA PRO A 55 10.01 -8.69 19.83
C PRO A 55 8.69 -7.94 19.65
N LEU A 56 8.41 -6.94 20.51
CA LEU A 56 7.21 -6.11 20.40
C LEU A 56 7.22 -5.25 19.13
N ILE A 57 8.38 -4.68 18.76
CA ILE A 57 8.56 -3.93 17.51
C ILE A 57 8.23 -4.80 16.30
N LEU A 58 8.74 -6.04 16.26
CA LEU A 58 8.50 -6.96 15.14
C LEU A 58 7.02 -7.39 15.05
N ILE A 59 6.39 -7.71 16.19
CA ILE A 59 4.95 -8.05 16.24
C ILE A 59 4.12 -6.85 15.79
N ALA A 60 4.43 -5.65 16.28
CA ALA A 60 3.73 -4.43 15.91
C ALA A 60 3.88 -4.12 14.40
N ALA A 61 5.07 -4.31 13.83
CA ALA A 61 5.30 -4.14 12.40
C ALA A 61 4.47 -5.14 11.57
N PHE A 62 4.47 -6.43 11.95
CA PHE A 62 3.71 -7.46 11.26
C PHE A 62 2.20 -7.19 11.33
N VAL A 63 1.68 -7.03 12.54
CA VAL A 63 0.23 -6.84 12.78
C VAL A 63 -0.23 -5.51 12.19
N GLY A 64 0.57 -4.45 12.36
CA GLY A 64 0.27 -3.12 11.84
C GLY A 64 0.16 -3.09 10.32
N ALA A 65 1.11 -3.71 9.60
CA ALA A 65 1.05 -3.78 8.15
C ALA A 65 -0.10 -4.68 7.66
N LEU A 66 -0.32 -5.82 8.29
CA LEU A 66 -1.40 -6.75 7.94
C LEU A 66 -2.79 -6.11 8.12
N LEU A 67 -3.05 -5.54 9.29
CA LEU A 67 -4.32 -4.86 9.57
C LEU A 67 -4.44 -3.54 8.81
N GLY A 68 -3.32 -2.85 8.59
CA GLY A 68 -3.24 -1.64 7.79
C GLY A 68 -3.74 -1.85 6.36
N ALA A 69 -3.44 -2.98 5.72
CA ALA A 69 -3.95 -3.31 4.40
C ALA A 69 -5.48 -3.39 4.36
N PHE A 70 -6.09 -4.06 5.34
CA PHE A 70 -7.55 -4.10 5.46
C PHE A 70 -8.13 -2.72 5.77
N PHE A 71 -7.54 -2.01 6.71
CA PHE A 71 -7.98 -0.66 7.09
C PHE A 71 -7.96 0.28 5.88
N LEU A 72 -6.87 0.33 5.12
CA LEU A 72 -6.75 1.16 3.92
C LEU A 72 -7.74 0.75 2.84
N TRP A 73 -8.00 -0.55 2.64
CA TRP A 73 -9.03 -1.01 1.71
C TRP A 73 -10.43 -0.49 2.08
N PHE A 74 -10.80 -0.54 3.36
CA PHE A 74 -12.06 0.03 3.85
C PHE A 74 -12.11 1.55 3.71
N VAL A 75 -11.05 2.25 4.10
CA VAL A 75 -10.97 3.72 4.01
C VAL A 75 -11.07 4.18 2.56
N TRP A 76 -10.30 3.57 1.64
CA TRP A 76 -10.35 3.94 0.22
C TRP A 76 -11.71 3.67 -0.39
N SER A 77 -12.29 2.50 -0.11
CA SER A 77 -13.63 2.18 -0.60
C SER A 77 -14.68 3.13 -0.03
N GLY A 78 -14.55 3.51 1.24
CA GLY A 78 -15.44 4.47 1.90
C GLY A 78 -15.34 5.86 1.30
N LEU A 79 -14.12 6.32 0.99
CA LEU A 79 -13.88 7.59 0.33
C LEU A 79 -14.48 7.60 -1.09
N ILE A 80 -14.21 6.57 -1.89
CA ILE A 80 -14.77 6.43 -3.24
C ILE A 80 -16.30 6.40 -3.21
N TYR A 81 -16.88 5.59 -2.32
CA TYR A 81 -18.33 5.50 -2.15
C TYR A 81 -18.92 6.83 -1.69
N GLY A 82 -18.30 7.50 -0.72
CA GLY A 82 -18.75 8.80 -0.23
C GLY A 82 -18.76 9.86 -1.34
N ILE A 83 -17.74 9.88 -2.20
CA ILE A 83 -17.70 10.79 -3.35
C ILE A 83 -18.74 10.39 -4.40
N SER A 84 -18.96 9.10 -4.66
CA SER A 84 -19.94 8.65 -5.66
C SER A 84 -21.37 9.06 -5.32
N LEU A 85 -21.70 9.23 -4.03
CA LEU A 85 -23.01 9.75 -3.61
C LEU A 85 -23.26 11.18 -4.12
N ALA A 86 -22.23 12.01 -4.25
CA ALA A 86 -22.37 13.36 -4.82
C ALA A 86 -22.68 13.35 -6.33
N PHE A 87 -22.37 12.23 -6.99
CA PHE A 87 -22.66 11.99 -8.41
C PHE A 87 -23.88 11.07 -8.62
N VAL A 88 -24.71 10.89 -7.59
CA VAL A 88 -25.93 10.06 -7.64
C VAL A 88 -25.63 8.59 -7.97
N GLY A 89 -24.51 8.06 -7.46
CA GLY A 89 -24.18 6.65 -7.59
C GLY A 89 -25.25 5.73 -6.99
N GLU A 90 -25.66 4.71 -7.73
CA GLU A 90 -26.75 3.80 -7.35
C GLU A 90 -26.26 2.51 -6.67
N GLY A 91 -24.94 2.29 -6.65
CA GLY A 91 -24.34 1.06 -6.17
C GLY A 91 -24.31 0.95 -4.65
N SER A 92 -24.25 -0.26 -4.12
CA SER A 92 -24.05 -0.45 -2.69
C SER A 92 -22.60 -0.19 -2.27
N PHE A 93 -22.39 0.18 -1.00
CA PHE A 93 -21.03 0.25 -0.44
C PHE A 93 -20.30 -1.11 -0.53
N LYS A 94 -21.03 -2.22 -0.36
CA LYS A 94 -20.46 -3.56 -0.44
C LYS A 94 -19.96 -3.88 -1.86
N ARG A 95 -20.65 -3.42 -2.91
CA ARG A 95 -20.18 -3.52 -4.29
C ARG A 95 -18.93 -2.68 -4.54
N THR A 96 -18.88 -1.46 -3.99
CA THR A 96 -17.67 -0.63 -4.03
C THR A 96 -16.49 -1.32 -3.35
N LEU A 97 -16.70 -1.90 -2.16
CA LEU A 97 -15.68 -2.63 -1.42
C LEU A 97 -15.17 -3.83 -2.23
N GLU A 98 -16.08 -4.60 -2.85
CA GLU A 98 -15.76 -5.72 -3.73
C GLU A 98 -14.83 -5.28 -4.88
N PHE A 99 -15.24 -4.25 -5.63
CA PHE A 99 -14.53 -3.81 -6.83
C PHE A 99 -13.21 -3.12 -6.49
N ALA A 100 -13.17 -2.36 -5.40
CA ALA A 100 -11.95 -1.78 -4.87
C ALA A 100 -10.93 -2.85 -4.49
N GLY A 101 -11.38 -3.97 -3.91
CA GLY A 101 -10.49 -5.07 -3.54
C GLY A 101 -9.96 -5.84 -4.75
N TYR A 102 -10.76 -6.02 -5.82
CA TYR A 102 -10.23 -6.52 -7.09
C TYR A 102 -9.20 -5.56 -7.72
N GLY A 103 -9.40 -4.25 -7.56
CA GLY A 103 -8.45 -3.24 -8.02
C GLY A 103 -7.06 -3.34 -7.38
N LEU A 104 -6.91 -4.02 -6.23
CA LEU A 104 -5.64 -4.22 -5.53
C LEU A 104 -4.77 -5.35 -6.10
N ILE A 105 -5.18 -6.06 -7.15
CA ILE A 105 -4.36 -7.13 -7.75
C ILE A 105 -2.95 -6.64 -8.18
N PRO A 106 -2.79 -5.46 -8.81
CA PRO A 106 -1.47 -4.91 -9.11
C PRO A 106 -0.60 -4.71 -7.86
N GLN A 107 -1.20 -4.40 -6.70
CA GLN A 107 -0.46 -4.24 -5.45
C GLN A 107 0.22 -5.54 -5.00
N ILE A 108 -0.34 -6.71 -5.31
CA ILE A 108 0.35 -7.98 -5.01
C ILE A 108 1.70 -8.03 -5.72
N ILE A 109 1.73 -7.63 -7.00
CA ILE A 109 2.95 -7.60 -7.81
C ILE A 109 3.93 -6.56 -7.25
N GLY A 110 3.43 -5.36 -6.96
CA GLY A 110 4.22 -4.29 -6.33
C GLY A 110 4.84 -4.72 -5.00
N SER A 111 4.06 -5.32 -4.11
CA SER A 111 4.53 -5.82 -2.81
C SER A 111 5.58 -6.92 -2.96
N ILE A 112 5.47 -7.82 -3.94
CA ILE A 112 6.49 -8.85 -4.22
C ILE A 112 7.80 -8.20 -4.67
N ILE A 113 7.73 -7.24 -5.58
CA ILE A 113 8.91 -6.52 -6.07
C ILE A 113 9.57 -5.74 -4.92
N THR A 114 8.77 -5.04 -4.11
CA THR A 114 9.26 -4.33 -2.92
C THR A 114 9.92 -5.29 -1.93
N LEU A 115 9.31 -6.45 -1.65
CA LEU A 115 9.92 -7.47 -0.78
C LEU A 115 11.26 -7.96 -1.36
N GLY A 116 11.34 -8.20 -2.66
CA GLY A 116 12.58 -8.58 -3.35
C GLY A 116 13.65 -7.50 -3.24
N ALA A 117 13.29 -6.23 -3.43
CA ALA A 117 14.18 -5.09 -3.22
C ALA A 117 14.65 -5.02 -1.76
N THR A 118 13.75 -5.16 -0.79
CA THR A 118 14.13 -5.19 0.63
C THR A 118 15.14 -6.29 0.92
N LEU A 119 14.91 -7.51 0.45
CA LEU A 119 15.86 -8.63 0.62
C LEU A 119 17.21 -8.38 -0.05
N TRP A 120 17.22 -7.71 -1.21
CA TRP A 120 18.43 -7.34 -1.92
C TRP A 120 19.26 -6.31 -1.16
N TYR A 121 18.64 -5.25 -0.64
CA TYR A 121 19.32 -4.17 0.09
C TYR A 121 19.59 -4.51 1.56
N LEU A 122 18.93 -5.53 2.14
CA LEU A 122 19.01 -5.86 3.56
C LEU A 122 20.44 -6.03 4.11
N PRO A 123 21.37 -6.72 3.43
CA PRO A 123 22.73 -6.88 3.93
C PRO A 123 23.47 -5.54 4.11
N GLU A 124 23.33 -4.64 3.13
CA GLU A 124 23.95 -3.31 3.15
C GLU A 124 23.31 -2.41 4.20
N LEU A 125 21.98 -2.44 4.30
CA LEU A 125 21.22 -1.71 5.32
C LEU A 125 21.61 -2.17 6.75
N SER A 126 21.81 -3.47 6.94
CA SER A 126 22.21 -4.04 8.24
C SER A 126 23.64 -3.67 8.63
N ALA A 127 24.54 -3.51 7.65
CA ALA A 127 25.92 -3.09 7.90
C ALA A 127 26.02 -1.62 8.32
N VAL A 128 25.07 -0.78 7.90
CA VAL A 128 24.97 0.64 8.29
C VAL A 128 24.24 0.81 9.63
N ALA A 129 23.39 -0.15 10.00
CA ALA A 129 22.61 -0.21 11.24
C ALA A 129 23.47 -0.49 12.51
N VAL A 130 24.67 0.08 12.62
CA VAL A 130 25.53 -0.03 13.82
C VAL A 130 25.03 0.93 14.89
N PHE A 131 23.91 0.54 15.51
CA PHE A 131 23.19 1.24 16.58
C PHE A 131 23.69 1.06 18.03
N PRO A 132 24.58 0.11 18.40
CA PRO A 132 24.91 -0.09 19.82
C PRO A 132 25.62 1.10 20.49
N ALA A 133 26.34 1.94 19.74
CA ALA A 133 27.18 2.99 20.32
C ALA A 133 26.36 4.22 20.78
N GLN A 134 25.28 4.57 20.08
CA GLN A 134 24.53 5.81 20.36
C GLN A 134 23.49 5.68 21.48
N PHE A 135 23.12 4.46 21.90
CA PHE A 135 22.09 4.27 22.93
C PHE A 135 22.52 4.82 24.31
N SER A 136 23.82 4.88 24.57
CA SER A 136 24.40 5.48 25.77
C SER A 136 24.11 7.00 25.89
N GLN A 137 23.60 7.66 24.85
CA GLN A 137 23.29 9.09 24.80
C GLN A 137 21.78 9.41 24.91
N GLY A 138 20.94 8.42 25.24
CA GLY A 138 19.49 8.62 25.38
C GLY A 138 18.79 9.00 24.07
N ILE A 139 17.69 9.77 24.16
CA ILE A 139 16.84 10.14 22.99
C ILE A 139 17.66 10.86 21.89
N GLN A 140 18.66 11.67 22.27
CA GLN A 140 19.51 12.39 21.31
C GLN A 140 20.35 11.43 20.46
N GLY A 141 20.87 10.35 21.06
CA GLY A 141 21.62 9.32 20.35
C GLY A 141 20.75 8.54 19.36
N VAL A 142 19.52 8.20 19.76
CA VAL A 142 18.54 7.56 18.86
C VAL A 142 18.23 8.46 17.67
N GLN A 143 18.00 9.75 17.91
CA GLN A 143 17.68 10.70 16.84
C GLN A 143 18.85 10.91 15.87
N ALA A 144 20.08 11.02 16.39
CA ALA A 144 21.29 11.11 15.56
C ALA A 144 21.50 9.85 14.71
N ALA A 145 21.26 8.66 15.28
CA ALA A 145 21.40 7.40 14.57
C ALA A 145 20.33 7.23 13.48
N THR A 146 19.08 7.60 13.77
CA THR A 146 18.01 7.62 12.76
C THR A 146 18.34 8.59 11.62
N ASN A 147 18.83 9.80 11.93
CA ASN A 147 19.21 10.78 10.92
C ASN A 147 20.36 10.28 10.04
N ALA A 148 21.39 9.65 10.64
CA ALA A 148 22.50 9.07 9.91
C ALA A 148 22.06 7.92 8.99
N MET A 149 21.11 7.10 9.44
CA MET A 149 20.51 6.05 8.61
C MET A 149 19.75 6.64 7.42
N MET A 150 18.92 7.66 7.64
CA MET A 150 18.14 8.31 6.58
C MET A 150 19.01 9.03 5.55
N GLN A 151 20.15 9.57 5.96
CA GLN A 151 21.12 10.21 5.06
C GLN A 151 22.06 9.21 4.38
N ASN A 152 21.97 7.92 4.70
CA ASN A 152 22.82 6.92 4.08
C ASN A 152 22.46 6.74 2.60
N PRO A 153 23.43 6.76 1.66
CA PRO A 153 23.16 6.58 0.24
C PRO A 153 22.39 5.31 -0.11
N VAL A 154 22.65 4.19 0.58
CA VAL A 154 21.94 2.91 0.39
C VAL A 154 20.48 3.03 0.81
N MET A 155 20.21 3.70 1.93
CA MET A 155 18.85 3.93 2.41
C MET A 155 18.07 4.82 1.44
N ILE A 156 18.69 5.88 0.94
CA ILE A 156 18.09 6.79 -0.06
C ILE A 156 17.73 6.01 -1.33
N GLN A 157 18.68 5.25 -1.89
CA GLN A 157 18.43 4.43 -3.09
C GLN A 157 17.32 3.40 -2.86
N TYR A 158 17.32 2.73 -1.72
CA TYR A 158 16.26 1.79 -1.35
C TYR A 158 14.88 2.47 -1.32
N LEU A 159 14.77 3.65 -0.70
CA LEU A 159 13.54 4.42 -0.64
C LEU A 159 13.07 4.89 -2.02
N GLU A 160 13.99 5.34 -2.88
CA GLU A 160 13.68 5.74 -4.26
C GLU A 160 13.11 4.57 -5.07
N VAL A 161 13.78 3.41 -5.04
CA VAL A 161 13.34 2.20 -5.76
C VAL A 161 11.97 1.75 -5.28
N THR A 162 11.79 1.62 -3.96
CA THR A 162 10.52 1.12 -3.39
C THR A 162 9.37 2.12 -3.57
N SER A 163 9.64 3.42 -3.54
CA SER A 163 8.65 4.46 -3.80
C SER A 163 8.23 4.50 -5.27
N LEU A 164 9.17 4.31 -6.20
CA LEU A 164 8.86 4.21 -7.62
C LEU A 164 7.97 3.00 -7.92
N VAL A 165 8.31 1.84 -7.34
CA VAL A 165 7.47 0.62 -7.43
C VAL A 165 6.08 0.92 -6.88
N THR A 166 5.99 1.50 -5.68
CA THR A 166 4.71 1.87 -5.06
C THR A 166 3.88 2.78 -5.96
N LEU A 167 4.47 3.82 -6.53
CA LEU A 167 3.80 4.77 -7.42
C LEU A 167 3.25 4.07 -8.67
N VAL A 168 4.06 3.26 -9.36
CA VAL A 168 3.65 2.57 -10.59
C VAL A 168 2.47 1.63 -10.33
N PHE A 169 2.56 0.79 -9.31
CA PHE A 169 1.48 -0.17 -9.00
C PHE A 169 0.26 0.51 -8.38
N PHE A 170 0.42 1.65 -7.70
CA PHE A 170 -0.69 2.48 -7.25
C PHE A 170 -1.44 3.11 -8.42
N LEU A 171 -0.75 3.69 -9.42
CA LEU A 171 -1.40 4.23 -10.61
C LEU A 171 -2.15 3.16 -11.40
N TRP A 172 -1.60 1.94 -11.48
CA TRP A 172 -2.31 0.81 -12.07
C TRP A 172 -3.56 0.43 -11.26
N THR A 173 -3.46 0.39 -9.93
CA THR A 173 -4.60 0.17 -9.02
C THR A 173 -5.69 1.23 -9.25
N ALA A 174 -5.31 2.51 -9.32
CA ALA A 174 -6.21 3.62 -9.57
C ALA A 174 -6.93 3.50 -10.92
N PHE A 175 -6.22 3.08 -11.97
CA PHE A 175 -6.83 2.80 -13.27
C PHE A 175 -7.89 1.70 -13.17
N LEU A 176 -7.63 0.61 -12.42
CA LEU A 176 -8.62 -0.45 -12.20
C LEU A 176 -9.81 0.06 -11.37
N TRP A 177 -9.60 0.91 -10.38
CA TRP A 177 -10.68 1.52 -9.61
C TRP A 177 -11.57 2.39 -10.48
N ILE A 178 -11.04 3.22 -11.38
CA ILE A 178 -11.85 4.04 -12.28
C ILE A 178 -12.81 3.15 -13.10
N ASN A 179 -12.27 2.11 -13.74
CA ASN A 179 -13.08 1.16 -14.53
C ASN A 179 -14.09 0.41 -13.65
N GLY A 180 -13.69 -0.02 -12.45
CA GLY A 180 -14.58 -0.73 -11.55
C GLY A 180 -15.73 0.14 -11.06
N ILE A 181 -15.44 1.37 -10.65
CA ILE A 181 -16.42 2.25 -10.00
C ILE A 181 -17.46 2.78 -10.98
N GLU A 182 -17.09 2.94 -12.25
CA GLU A 182 -18.06 3.17 -13.34
C GLU A 182 -19.20 2.16 -13.28
N HIS A 183 -18.85 0.86 -13.24
CA HIS A 183 -19.82 -0.24 -13.18
C HIS A 183 -20.47 -0.41 -11.80
N ALA A 184 -19.67 -0.35 -10.73
CA ALA A 184 -20.14 -0.59 -9.37
C ALA A 184 -21.21 0.42 -8.95
N GLN A 185 -21.06 1.68 -9.35
CA GLN A 185 -21.92 2.80 -8.97
C GLN A 185 -22.82 3.29 -10.11
N LYS A 186 -22.76 2.65 -11.29
CA LYS A 186 -23.47 3.04 -12.52
C LYS A 186 -23.24 4.50 -12.91
N LEU A 187 -22.00 4.95 -12.75
CA LEU A 187 -21.61 6.32 -13.06
C LEU A 187 -21.25 6.45 -14.54
N SER A 188 -21.29 7.69 -15.05
CA SER A 188 -20.64 7.98 -16.33
C SER A 188 -19.11 7.80 -16.20
N PRO A 189 -18.38 7.50 -17.29
CA PRO A 189 -16.91 7.42 -17.25
C PRO A 189 -16.25 8.67 -16.65
N ARG A 190 -16.81 9.86 -16.93
CA ARG A 190 -16.33 11.12 -16.38
C ARG A 190 -16.47 11.16 -14.86
N ASP A 191 -17.61 10.76 -14.33
CA ASP A 191 -17.87 10.83 -12.90
C ASP A 191 -17.09 9.74 -12.15
N ALA A 192 -16.86 8.57 -12.76
CA ALA A 192 -15.99 7.54 -12.22
C ALA A 192 -14.52 8.03 -12.09
N ILE A 193 -14.02 8.78 -13.07
CA ILE A 193 -12.71 9.45 -13.00
C ILE A 193 -12.68 10.46 -11.85
N LEU A 194 -13.74 11.24 -11.63
CA LEU A 194 -13.81 12.19 -10.52
C LEU A 194 -13.89 11.48 -9.16
N CYS A 195 -14.58 10.35 -9.07
CA CYS A 195 -14.75 9.59 -7.83
C CYS A 195 -13.48 8.84 -7.41
N ALA A 196 -12.86 8.10 -8.32
CA ALA A 196 -11.71 7.25 -8.02
C ALA A 196 -10.38 7.88 -8.46
N GLY A 197 -10.37 8.56 -9.61
CA GLY A 197 -9.17 9.11 -10.22
C GLY A 197 -8.65 10.34 -9.48
N VAL A 198 -9.49 11.33 -9.17
CA VAL A 198 -9.04 12.57 -8.51
C VAL A 198 -8.40 12.30 -7.14
N PRO A 199 -9.03 11.56 -6.21
CA PRO A 199 -8.38 11.20 -4.94
C PRO A 199 -7.08 10.43 -5.15
N SER A 200 -7.03 9.54 -6.14
CA SER A 200 -5.82 8.79 -6.46
C SER A 200 -4.70 9.70 -6.96
N VAL A 201 -4.99 10.69 -7.81
CA VAL A 201 -4.00 11.66 -8.27
C VAL A 201 -3.44 12.48 -7.12
N PHE A 202 -4.27 12.93 -6.17
CA PHE A 202 -3.79 13.62 -4.98
C PHE A 202 -2.84 12.74 -4.15
N TYR A 203 -3.19 11.46 -3.96
CA TYR A 203 -2.30 10.54 -3.27
C TYR A 203 -1.01 10.27 -4.05
N ALA A 204 -1.07 10.15 -5.38
CA ALA A 204 0.11 9.99 -6.23
C ALA A 204 1.03 11.22 -6.16
N ILE A 205 0.49 12.43 -6.13
CA ILE A 205 1.28 13.66 -5.92
C ILE A 205 1.95 13.65 -4.54
N PHE A 206 1.25 13.21 -3.50
CA PHE A 206 1.83 13.03 -2.18
C PHE A 206 2.96 11.98 -2.19
N LEU A 207 2.79 10.86 -2.88
CA LEU A 207 3.88 9.86 -3.04
C LEU A 207 5.08 10.48 -3.76
N ILE A 208 4.85 11.28 -4.80
CA ILE A 208 5.92 11.96 -5.55
C ILE A 208 6.64 12.98 -4.67
N SER A 209 5.95 13.68 -3.78
CA SER A 209 6.62 14.63 -2.87
C SER A 209 7.53 13.96 -1.85
N GLN A 210 7.41 12.64 -1.66
CA GLN A 210 8.34 11.85 -0.84
C GLN A 210 9.53 11.32 -1.65
N LEU A 211 9.51 11.39 -2.99
CA LEU A 211 10.64 11.00 -3.82
C LEU A 211 11.73 12.07 -3.72
N GLY A 212 12.90 11.69 -3.19
CA GLY A 212 14.06 12.59 -3.05
C GLY A 212 14.02 13.53 -1.85
N ALA A 213 13.15 13.28 -0.86
CA ALA A 213 13.11 13.97 0.44
C ALA A 213 13.96 13.26 1.51
#